data_AF-A0A661F6L4-F1
#
_entry.id   AF-A0A661F6L4-F1
#
_cell.length_a   1.000
_cell.length_b   1.000
_cell.length_c   1.000
_cell.angle_alpha   90.00
_cell.angle_beta   90.00
_cell.angle_gamma   90.00
#
_symmetry.space_group_name_H-M   'P 1'
#
loop_
_entity.id
_entity.type
_entity.pdbx_description
1 polymer ?
#
loop_
_entity_poly.entity_id
_entity_poly.type
_entity_poly.pdbx_seq_one_letter_code
_entity_poly.pdbx_strand_id
1 'polypeptide(L)'
;MLACLAVAYDRLSIVLNSELVPAKIVGCGGKWVKIRVGNTGSTYRDTVQYMPAAVTAAGDEAVGVIMLPSRSLCAQMVGKEVGMFVHPTDSEQNRIHSFVQFWALSLLVLFFPIGFWTGLKSPTRGRLFALVFIVTFSGITLWELGVLERYFPRLMTGEDVTPSTAALRRCVWAAMAEQEVSERSDVKELLCMDEGIDDLTSIADLVYLEELYLQGNALTSLEELVNFTRLKVLSVAGNKTLTSTRGIENLVLLEELQANKSAISDLSGVEQLTELKTVGLMMNDI
;
A
#
# COMPACT_ATOMS: atom_id res chain seq x y z
N MET A 1 13.29 -5.17 -34.50
CA MET A 1 14.15 -3.96 -34.52
C MET A 1 13.34 -2.70 -34.81
N LEU A 2 12.59 -2.60 -35.92
CA LEU A 2 11.73 -1.45 -36.25
C LEU A 2 10.66 -1.13 -35.17
N ALA A 3 9.96 -2.13 -34.65
CA ALA A 3 8.97 -1.93 -33.57
C ALA A 3 9.59 -1.42 -32.26
N CYS A 4 10.79 -1.91 -31.91
CA CYS A 4 11.51 -1.46 -30.72
C CYS A 4 11.99 0.00 -30.85
N LEU A 5 12.45 0.39 -32.04
CA LEU A 5 12.86 1.77 -32.34
C LEU A 5 11.68 2.73 -32.29
N ALA A 6 10.51 2.33 -32.80
CA ALA A 6 9.29 3.13 -32.73
C ALA A 6 8.83 3.34 -31.27
N VAL A 7 8.87 2.30 -30.43
CA VAL A 7 8.53 2.40 -29.00
C VAL A 7 9.54 3.28 -28.26
N ALA A 8 10.83 3.14 -28.55
CA ALA A 8 11.86 3.97 -27.94
C ALA A 8 11.72 5.44 -28.34
N TYR A 9 11.41 5.72 -29.61
CA TYR A 9 11.16 7.08 -30.10
C TYR A 9 9.95 7.72 -29.41
N ASP A 10 8.82 7.02 -29.35
CA ASP A 10 7.59 7.48 -28.69
C ASP A 10 7.81 7.80 -27.19
N ARG A 11 8.53 6.94 -26.48
CA ARG A 11 8.86 7.17 -25.07
C ARG A 11 9.84 8.32 -24.88
N LEU A 12 10.84 8.45 -25.76
CA LEU A 12 11.80 9.54 -25.71
C LEU A 12 11.15 10.89 -26.02
N SER A 13 10.20 10.95 -26.97
CA SER A 13 9.48 12.20 -27.27
C SER A 13 8.65 12.66 -26.08
N ILE A 14 8.03 11.74 -25.32
CA ILE A 14 7.30 12.10 -24.10
C ILE A 14 8.27 12.67 -23.05
N VAL A 15 9.41 12.02 -22.84
CA VAL A 15 10.40 12.49 -21.84
C VAL A 15 10.99 13.85 -22.21
N LEU A 16 11.22 14.12 -23.50
CA LEU A 16 11.83 15.38 -23.95
C LEU A 16 10.83 16.56 -24.01
N ASN A 17 9.55 16.28 -24.20
CA ASN A 17 8.51 17.30 -24.39
C ASN A 17 7.59 17.48 -23.17
N SER A 18 7.81 16.71 -22.09
CA SER A 18 7.03 16.80 -20.85
C SER A 18 7.90 17.19 -19.67
N GLU A 19 7.29 17.83 -18.68
CA GLU A 19 7.91 18.12 -17.39
C GLU A 19 7.57 17.01 -16.40
N LEU A 20 8.57 16.54 -15.63
CA LEU A 20 8.35 15.55 -14.58
C LEU A 20 7.96 16.25 -13.28
N VAL A 21 6.70 16.12 -12.88
CA VAL A 21 6.10 16.77 -11.71
C VAL A 21 5.66 15.72 -10.69
N PRO A 22 5.80 15.96 -9.37
CA PRO A 22 5.21 15.08 -8.36
C PRO A 22 3.68 15.08 -8.44
N ALA A 23 3.09 13.90 -8.35
CA ALA A 23 1.65 13.68 -8.40
C ALA A 23 1.24 12.61 -7.36
N LYS A 24 -0.05 12.55 -7.07
CA LYS A 24 -0.62 11.57 -6.14
C LYS A 24 -1.66 10.75 -6.89
N ILE A 25 -1.67 9.42 -6.71
CA ILE A 25 -2.76 8.60 -7.22
C ILE A 25 -4.02 8.93 -6.43
N VAL A 26 -5.07 9.40 -7.08
CA VAL A 26 -6.32 9.82 -6.40
C VAL A 26 -7.46 8.84 -6.61
N GLY A 27 -7.36 7.95 -7.60
CA GLY A 27 -8.47 7.05 -7.90
C GLY A 27 -8.12 5.95 -8.89
N CYS A 28 -9.14 5.18 -9.24
CA CYS A 28 -9.04 4.03 -10.13
C CYS A 28 -10.18 4.06 -11.16
N GLY A 29 -9.84 4.31 -12.42
CA GLY A 29 -10.76 4.23 -13.55
C GLY A 29 -10.99 2.77 -13.96
N GLY A 30 -12.21 2.43 -14.38
CA GLY A 30 -12.55 1.10 -14.92
C GLY A 30 -12.74 1.14 -16.44
N LYS A 31 -12.14 0.20 -17.16
CA LYS A 31 -12.34 0.02 -18.60
C LYS A 31 -12.79 -1.41 -18.91
N TRP A 32 -13.82 -1.54 -19.74
CA TRP A 32 -14.28 -2.84 -20.23
C TRP A 32 -13.30 -3.39 -21.27
N VAL A 33 -12.83 -4.62 -21.05
CA VAL A 33 -11.89 -5.31 -21.94
C VAL A 33 -12.40 -6.72 -22.25
N LYS A 34 -12.28 -7.14 -23.51
CA LYS A 34 -12.63 -8.48 -23.98
C LYS A 34 -11.43 -9.41 -23.82
N ILE A 35 -11.55 -10.40 -22.93
CA ILE A 35 -10.51 -11.40 -22.70
C ILE A 35 -10.89 -12.70 -23.38
N ARG A 36 -9.98 -13.29 -24.17
CA ARG A 36 -10.20 -14.58 -24.83
C ARG A 36 -10.10 -15.71 -23.79
N VAL A 37 -11.11 -16.57 -23.73
CA VAL A 37 -11.18 -17.72 -22.80
C VAL A 37 -11.06 -19.01 -23.62
N GLY A 38 -9.98 -19.76 -23.41
CA GLY A 38 -9.73 -21.08 -24.00
C GLY A 38 -8.68 -21.11 -25.14
N ASN A 39 -8.11 -22.30 -25.38
CA ASN A 39 -7.08 -22.55 -26.40
C ASN A 39 -7.64 -22.71 -27.84
N THR A 40 -8.95 -22.91 -27.99
CA THR A 40 -9.62 -23.11 -29.27
C THR A 40 -10.73 -22.08 -29.48
N GLY A 41 -10.46 -21.11 -30.36
CA GLY A 41 -11.41 -20.29 -31.11
C GLY A 41 -12.72 -19.78 -30.48
N SER A 42 -12.78 -18.45 -30.33
CA SER A 42 -13.97 -17.55 -30.38
C SER A 42 -14.80 -17.26 -29.12
N THR A 43 -14.48 -17.79 -27.95
CA THR A 43 -15.13 -17.36 -26.69
C THR A 43 -14.39 -16.17 -26.06
N TYR A 44 -15.08 -15.04 -25.93
CA TYR A 44 -14.62 -13.84 -25.24
C TYR A 44 -15.46 -13.61 -23.98
N ARG A 45 -14.80 -13.23 -22.87
CA ARG A 45 -15.45 -12.76 -21.64
C ARG A 45 -15.19 -11.27 -21.50
N ASP A 46 -16.25 -10.49 -21.34
CA ASP A 46 -16.12 -9.09 -20.95
C ASP A 46 -15.68 -9.03 -19.48
N THR A 47 -14.59 -8.32 -19.20
CA THR A 47 -14.06 -8.12 -17.84
C THR A 47 -13.67 -6.65 -17.68
N VAL A 48 -13.99 -6.08 -16.52
CA VAL A 48 -13.54 -4.73 -16.17
C VAL A 48 -12.12 -4.81 -15.67
N GLN A 49 -11.21 -4.07 -16.30
CA GLN A 49 -9.87 -3.85 -15.79
C GLN A 49 -9.75 -2.44 -15.20
N TYR A 50 -8.93 -2.28 -14.18
CA TYR A 50 -8.79 -1.05 -13.43
C TYR A 50 -7.45 -0.38 -13.73
N MET A 51 -7.41 0.94 -13.76
CA MET A 51 -6.19 1.71 -14.00
C MET A 51 -6.12 2.87 -13.02
N PRO A 52 -4.95 3.14 -12.42
CA PRO A 52 -4.81 4.25 -11.50
C PRO A 52 -4.94 5.59 -12.23
N ALA A 53 -5.51 6.58 -11.57
CA ALA A 53 -5.51 7.96 -12.00
C ALA A 53 -4.71 8.78 -10.99
N ALA A 54 -3.76 9.58 -11.49
CA ALA A 54 -2.92 10.45 -10.70
C ALA A 54 -3.22 11.92 -11.02
N VAL A 55 -3.10 12.77 -10.01
CA VAL A 55 -3.34 14.21 -10.10
C VAL A 55 -2.18 14.97 -9.47
N THR A 56 -1.72 16.04 -10.12
CA THR A 56 -0.70 16.95 -9.58
C THR A 56 -1.32 17.98 -8.65
N ALA A 57 -0.49 18.67 -7.86
CA ALA A 57 -0.95 19.81 -7.06
C ALA A 57 -1.55 20.95 -7.91
N ALA A 58 -1.18 21.04 -9.19
CA ALA A 58 -1.73 22.01 -10.14
C ALA A 58 -3.09 21.58 -10.75
N GLY A 59 -3.53 20.34 -10.48
CA GLY A 59 -4.78 19.79 -10.99
C GLY A 59 -4.67 19.06 -12.34
N ASP A 60 -3.46 18.82 -12.85
CA ASP A 60 -3.27 18.02 -14.06
C ASP A 60 -3.56 16.56 -13.76
N GLU A 61 -4.27 15.88 -14.66
CA GLU A 61 -4.61 14.47 -14.50
C GLU A 61 -3.83 13.57 -15.48
N ALA A 62 -3.47 12.37 -15.05
CA ALA A 62 -2.99 11.30 -15.92
C ALA A 62 -3.58 9.95 -15.52
N VAL A 63 -3.94 9.15 -16.53
CA VAL A 63 -4.42 7.78 -16.32
C VAL A 63 -3.28 6.79 -16.61
N GLY A 64 -3.11 5.85 -15.71
CA GLY A 64 -2.14 4.77 -15.81
C GLY A 64 -2.45 3.84 -16.96
N VAL A 65 -1.39 3.30 -17.57
CA VAL A 65 -1.52 2.42 -18.75
C VAL A 65 -1.49 0.95 -18.35
N ILE A 66 -1.09 0.66 -17.11
CA ILE A 66 -1.05 -0.69 -16.53
C ILE A 66 -2.45 -1.04 -16.04
N MET A 67 -3.07 -2.01 -16.70
CA MET A 67 -4.39 -2.51 -16.33
C MET A 67 -4.29 -3.59 -15.24
N LEU A 68 -4.96 -3.34 -14.12
CA LEU A 68 -5.03 -4.20 -12.94
C LEU A 68 -6.27 -5.09 -12.98
N PRO A 69 -6.15 -6.35 -12.53
CA PRO A 69 -7.22 -7.34 -12.63
C PRO A 69 -8.33 -7.15 -11.59
N SER A 70 -8.10 -6.41 -10.51
CA SER A 70 -9.10 -6.14 -9.47
C SER A 70 -9.10 -4.68 -9.02
N ARG A 71 -10.28 -4.23 -8.57
CA ARG A 71 -10.44 -2.89 -7.99
C ARG A 71 -9.62 -2.74 -6.71
N SER A 72 -9.54 -3.80 -5.90
CA SER A 72 -8.79 -3.80 -4.64
C SER A 72 -7.30 -3.55 -4.84
N LEU A 73 -6.68 -4.20 -5.83
CA LEU A 73 -5.27 -3.97 -6.16
C LEU A 73 -5.02 -2.54 -6.63
N CYS A 74 -5.98 -1.96 -7.36
CA CYS A 74 -5.87 -0.57 -7.77
C CYS A 74 -6.07 0.39 -6.59
N ALA A 75 -7.06 0.13 -5.74
CA ALA A 75 -7.34 0.92 -4.54
C ALA A 75 -6.16 0.97 -3.58
N GLN A 76 -5.38 -0.12 -3.49
CA GLN A 76 -4.12 -0.14 -2.71
C GLN A 76 -3.07 0.86 -3.20
N MET A 77 -3.16 1.33 -4.44
CA MET A 77 -2.24 2.34 -4.97
C MET A 77 -2.73 3.76 -4.74
N VAL A 78 -3.99 3.95 -4.33
CA VAL A 78 -4.54 5.27 -4.06
C VAL A 78 -3.81 5.91 -2.88
N GLY A 79 -3.43 7.16 -3.09
CA GLY A 79 -2.62 8.00 -2.24
C GLY A 79 -1.12 7.95 -2.54
N LYS A 80 -0.61 6.94 -3.26
CA LYS A 80 0.83 6.79 -3.46
C LYS A 80 1.39 7.99 -4.24
N GLU A 81 2.51 8.54 -3.78
CA GLU A 81 3.24 9.55 -4.53
C GLU A 81 3.94 8.92 -5.75
N VAL A 82 3.72 9.54 -6.90
CA VAL A 82 4.26 9.09 -8.18
C VAL A 82 4.77 10.30 -8.97
N GLY A 83 5.76 10.08 -9.84
CA GLY A 83 6.10 11.08 -10.84
C GLY A 83 5.05 11.08 -11.96
N MET A 84 4.74 12.24 -12.50
CA MET A 84 3.86 12.39 -13.67
C MET A 84 4.53 13.27 -14.70
N PHE A 85 4.59 12.79 -15.94
CA PHE A 85 4.96 13.63 -17.07
C PHE A 85 3.75 14.46 -17.49
N VAL A 86 3.87 15.78 -17.33
CA VAL A 86 2.86 16.75 -17.77
C VAL A 86 3.31 17.33 -19.09
N HIS A 87 2.49 17.18 -20.13
CA HIS A 87 2.75 17.83 -21.40
C HIS A 87 2.20 19.26 -21.37
N PRO A 88 2.97 20.28 -21.79
CA PRO A 88 2.63 21.70 -21.57
C PRO A 88 1.36 22.17 -22.28
N THR A 89 0.93 21.49 -23.35
CA THR A 89 -0.21 21.91 -24.18
C THR A 89 -1.27 20.85 -24.41
N ASP A 90 -1.03 19.60 -24.03
CA ASP A 90 -1.91 18.47 -24.40
C ASP A 90 -2.06 17.51 -23.22
N SER A 91 -3.15 17.66 -22.47
CA SER A 91 -3.44 16.83 -21.30
C SER A 91 -3.62 15.36 -21.63
N GLU A 92 -3.97 14.99 -22.87
CA GLU A 92 -4.11 13.57 -23.24
C GLU A 92 -2.76 12.84 -23.31
N GLN A 93 -1.66 13.59 -23.41
CA GLN A 93 -0.30 13.04 -23.39
C GLN A 93 0.28 12.92 -21.98
N ASN A 94 -0.43 13.33 -20.95
CA ASN A 94 0.02 13.16 -19.57
C ASN A 94 0.16 11.67 -19.24
N ARG A 95 1.28 11.29 -18.62
CA ARG A 95 1.57 9.88 -18.29
C ARG A 95 2.13 9.78 -16.88
N ILE A 96 1.66 8.77 -16.13
CA ILE A 96 2.30 8.37 -14.88
C ILE A 96 3.67 7.78 -15.20
N HIS A 97 4.71 8.28 -14.54
CA HIS A 97 6.08 7.82 -14.70
C HIS A 97 6.24 6.40 -14.11
N SER A 98 6.74 5.47 -14.92
CA SER A 98 7.24 4.18 -14.47
C SER A 98 8.51 3.84 -15.25
N PHE A 99 9.57 3.53 -14.53
CA PHE A 99 10.82 3.05 -15.07
C PHE A 99 10.62 1.79 -15.91
N VAL A 100 9.81 0.84 -15.44
CA VAL A 100 9.50 -0.37 -16.21
C VAL A 100 8.85 -0.02 -17.55
N GLN A 101 7.95 0.95 -17.57
CA GLN A 101 7.24 1.33 -18.78
C GLN A 101 8.09 2.16 -19.77
N PHE A 102 8.98 3.01 -19.27
CA PHE A 102 9.75 3.94 -20.09
C PHE A 102 11.14 3.44 -20.47
N TRP A 103 11.82 2.74 -19.56
CA TRP A 103 13.25 2.46 -19.69
C TRP A 103 13.59 0.97 -19.78
N ALA A 104 12.78 0.07 -19.22
CA ALA A 104 13.17 -1.34 -19.14
C ALA A 104 13.37 -2.00 -20.51
N LEU A 105 12.44 -1.79 -21.46
CA LEU A 105 12.54 -2.36 -22.80
C LEU A 105 13.69 -1.73 -23.60
N SER A 106 13.85 -0.41 -23.49
CA SER A 106 14.90 0.36 -24.17
C SER A 106 16.29 -0.05 -23.68
N LEU A 107 16.45 -0.22 -22.36
CA LEU A 107 17.67 -0.72 -21.75
C LEU A 107 17.98 -2.14 -22.23
N LEU A 108 17.02 -3.07 -22.20
CA LEU A 108 17.23 -4.43 -22.70
C LEU A 108 17.70 -4.45 -24.16
N VAL A 109 17.09 -3.66 -25.04
CA VAL A 109 17.42 -3.61 -26.48
C VAL A 109 18.82 -3.04 -26.74
N LEU A 110 19.23 -2.01 -25.98
CA LEU A 110 20.59 -1.45 -26.08
C LEU A 110 21.65 -2.32 -25.40
N PHE A 111 21.25 -3.09 -24.38
CA PHE A 111 22.14 -3.88 -23.56
C PHE A 111 22.66 -5.14 -24.26
N PHE A 112 21.79 -5.83 -25.01
CA PHE A 112 22.17 -7.06 -25.72
C PHE A 112 23.32 -6.86 -26.73
N PRO A 113 23.30 -5.84 -27.62
CA PRO A 113 24.37 -5.59 -28.56
C PRO A 113 25.71 -5.24 -27.89
N ILE A 114 25.69 -4.40 -26.86
CA ILE A 114 26.90 -3.95 -26.14
C ILE A 114 27.48 -5.10 -25.31
N GLY A 115 26.63 -5.86 -24.62
CA GLY A 115 27.04 -7.05 -23.88
C GLY A 115 27.60 -8.14 -24.79
N PHE A 116 27.00 -8.36 -25.96
CA PHE A 116 27.48 -9.30 -26.97
C PHE A 116 28.85 -8.87 -27.53
N TRP A 117 29.01 -7.59 -27.85
CA TRP A 117 30.26 -7.06 -28.41
C TRP A 117 31.41 -7.05 -27.39
N THR A 118 31.13 -6.70 -26.14
CA THR A 118 32.11 -6.78 -25.05
C THR A 118 32.49 -8.22 -24.71
N GLY A 119 31.53 -9.15 -24.77
CA GLY A 119 31.75 -10.59 -24.58
C GLY A 119 32.60 -11.23 -25.68
N LEU A 120 32.39 -10.82 -26.95
CA LEU A 120 33.25 -11.22 -28.07
C LEU A 120 34.71 -10.79 -27.88
N LYS A 121 34.93 -9.61 -27.31
CA LYS A 121 36.29 -9.07 -27.08
C LYS A 121 36.96 -9.66 -25.84
N SER A 122 36.20 -9.94 -24.78
CA SER A 122 36.69 -10.58 -23.55
C SER A 122 35.54 -11.20 -22.76
N PRO A 123 35.52 -12.53 -22.58
CA PRO A 123 34.41 -13.22 -21.92
C PRO A 123 34.24 -12.85 -20.44
N THR A 124 35.32 -12.51 -19.73
CA THR A 124 35.25 -12.05 -18.33
C THR A 124 34.59 -10.68 -18.21
N ARG A 125 34.92 -9.75 -19.12
CA ARG A 125 34.28 -8.42 -19.17
C ARG A 125 32.80 -8.51 -19.54
N GLY A 126 32.44 -9.38 -20.48
CA GLY A 126 31.04 -9.64 -20.83
C GLY A 126 30.22 -10.17 -19.65
N ARG A 127 30.78 -11.12 -18.86
CA ARG A 127 30.12 -11.64 -17.65
C ARG A 127 29.94 -10.59 -16.57
N LEU A 128 30.96 -9.78 -16.29
CA LEU A 128 30.88 -8.71 -15.30
C LEU A 128 29.82 -7.67 -15.69
N PHE A 129 29.82 -7.27 -16.97
CA PHE A 129 28.84 -6.33 -17.50
C PHE A 129 27.41 -6.87 -17.36
N ALA A 130 27.17 -8.14 -17.73
CA ALA A 130 25.88 -8.80 -17.57
C ALA A 130 25.43 -8.86 -16.10
N LEU A 131 26.34 -9.16 -15.17
CA LEU A 131 26.03 -9.24 -13.75
C LEU A 131 25.62 -7.89 -13.18
N VAL A 132 26.36 -6.82 -13.50
CA VAL A 132 26.02 -5.44 -13.07
C VAL A 132 24.62 -5.05 -13.57
N PHE A 133 24.29 -5.36 -14.81
CA PHE A 133 22.98 -5.06 -15.36
C PHE A 133 21.84 -5.85 -14.72
N ILE A 134 22.02 -7.15 -14.52
CA ILE A 134 21.00 -7.98 -13.85
C ILE A 134 20.74 -7.43 -12.44
N VAL A 135 21.80 -7.11 -11.69
CA VAL A 135 21.66 -6.59 -10.33
C VAL A 135 20.97 -5.22 -10.32
N THR A 136 21.40 -4.29 -11.19
CA THR A 136 20.81 -2.94 -11.24
C THR A 136 19.38 -2.95 -11.74
N PHE A 137 19.08 -3.69 -12.81
CA PHE A 137 17.72 -3.84 -13.33
C PHE A 137 16.78 -4.50 -12.32
N SER A 138 17.23 -5.60 -11.69
CA SER A 138 16.46 -6.26 -10.62
C SER A 138 16.25 -5.32 -9.43
N GLY A 139 17.26 -4.55 -9.02
CA GLY A 139 17.14 -3.56 -7.95
C GLY A 139 16.08 -2.50 -8.27
N ILE A 140 16.14 -1.87 -9.46
CA ILE A 140 15.20 -0.82 -9.84
C ILE A 140 13.77 -1.38 -9.98
N THR A 141 13.62 -2.56 -10.57
CA THR A 141 12.28 -3.19 -10.67
C THR A 141 11.71 -3.54 -9.30
N LEU A 142 12.51 -4.09 -8.39
CA LEU A 142 12.09 -4.39 -7.02
C LEU A 142 11.76 -3.11 -6.22
N TRP A 143 12.48 -2.02 -6.48
CA TRP A 143 12.14 -0.70 -5.94
C TRP A 143 10.77 -0.26 -6.43
N GLU A 144 10.55 -0.16 -7.75
CA GLU A 144 9.28 0.34 -8.30
C GLU A 144 8.07 -0.47 -7.82
N LEU A 145 8.24 -1.79 -7.71
CA LEU A 145 7.20 -2.69 -7.21
C LEU A 145 6.96 -2.58 -5.69
N GLY A 146 7.74 -1.76 -4.96
CA GLY A 146 7.64 -1.61 -3.50
C GLY A 146 8.13 -2.84 -2.72
N VAL A 147 8.77 -3.81 -3.40
CA VAL A 147 9.28 -5.03 -2.76
C VAL A 147 10.44 -4.69 -1.84
N LEU A 148 11.30 -3.75 -2.23
CA LEU A 148 12.39 -3.29 -1.36
C LEU A 148 11.89 -2.62 -0.09
N GLU A 149 10.84 -1.78 -0.15
CA GLU A 149 10.24 -1.17 1.04
C GLU A 149 9.60 -2.23 1.95
N ARG A 150 8.96 -3.25 1.36
CA ARG A 150 8.28 -4.31 2.12
C ARG A 150 9.26 -5.24 2.86
N TYR A 151 10.36 -5.64 2.22
CA TYR A 151 11.29 -6.63 2.77
C TYR A 151 12.55 -6.02 3.38
N PHE A 152 12.93 -4.81 2.96
CA PHE A 152 14.11 -4.10 3.42
C PHE A 152 13.81 -2.65 3.84
N PRO A 153 12.85 -2.41 4.74
CA PRO A 153 12.44 -1.05 5.15
C PRO A 153 13.61 -0.25 5.74
N ARG A 154 14.48 -0.90 6.52
CA ARG A 154 15.71 -0.29 7.09
C ARG A 154 16.63 0.31 6.03
N LEU A 155 16.77 -0.36 4.89
CA LEU A 155 17.65 0.08 3.81
C LEU A 155 17.07 1.32 3.09
N MET A 156 15.74 1.41 3.01
CA MET A 156 15.02 2.45 2.27
C MET A 156 14.76 3.70 3.11
N THR A 157 14.38 3.52 4.38
CA THR A 157 13.93 4.62 5.26
C THR A 157 14.97 5.00 6.32
N GLY A 158 15.99 4.17 6.54
CA GLY A 158 16.96 4.36 7.62
C GLY A 158 16.39 4.15 9.03
N GLU A 159 15.13 3.75 9.14
CA GLU A 159 14.38 3.64 10.39
C GLU A 159 14.04 2.17 10.70
N ASP A 160 14.12 1.79 11.98
CA ASP A 160 13.72 0.46 12.46
C ASP A 160 12.20 0.39 12.59
N VAL A 161 11.52 0.22 11.44
CA VAL A 161 10.06 0.06 11.42
C VAL A 161 9.70 -1.37 11.81
N THR A 162 9.02 -1.56 12.95
CA THR A 162 8.51 -2.88 13.38
C THR A 162 7.41 -3.36 12.43
N PRO A 163 7.18 -4.69 12.29
CA PRO A 163 6.08 -5.21 11.48
C PRO A 163 4.72 -4.61 11.86
N SER A 164 4.47 -4.45 13.16
CA SER A 164 3.27 -3.80 13.73
C SER A 164 3.15 -2.34 13.29
N THR A 165 4.24 -1.57 13.38
CA THR A 165 4.26 -0.18 12.87
C THR A 165 3.96 -0.12 11.37
N ALA A 166 4.55 -1.02 10.59
CA ALA A 166 4.30 -1.06 9.14
C ALA A 166 2.84 -1.41 8.82
N ALA A 167 2.24 -2.34 9.56
CA ALA A 167 0.82 -2.70 9.41
C ALA A 167 -0.11 -1.54 9.78
N LEU A 168 0.08 -0.95 10.95
CA LEU A 168 -0.72 0.16 11.42
C LEU A 168 -0.65 1.38 10.49
N ARG A 169 0.53 1.70 9.93
CA ARG A 169 0.66 2.76 8.91
C ARG A 169 -0.19 2.47 7.67
N ARG A 170 -0.28 1.21 7.21
CA ARG A 170 -1.14 0.83 6.08
C ARG A 170 -2.62 1.01 6.42
N CYS A 171 -3.05 0.56 7.59
CA CYS A 171 -4.44 0.69 8.03
C CYS A 171 -4.86 2.15 8.17
N VAL A 172 -4.02 2.96 8.80
CA VAL A 172 -4.29 4.40 8.96
C VAL A 172 -4.42 5.07 7.60
N TRP A 173 -3.51 4.78 6.68
CA TRP A 173 -3.59 5.33 5.34
C TRP A 173 -4.90 4.98 4.63
N ALA A 174 -5.32 3.71 4.73
CA ALA A 174 -6.59 3.26 4.17
C ALA A 174 -7.77 4.00 4.82
N ALA A 175 -7.76 4.14 6.16
CA ALA A 175 -8.78 4.85 6.91
C ALA A 175 -8.85 6.34 6.53
N MET A 176 -7.69 7.00 6.40
CA MET A 176 -7.62 8.41 5.96
C MET A 176 -8.23 8.60 4.57
N ALA A 177 -7.96 7.67 3.65
CA ALA A 177 -8.51 7.71 2.30
C ALA A 177 -10.03 7.48 2.26
N GLU A 178 -10.53 6.55 3.08
CA GLU A 178 -11.98 6.25 3.17
C GLU A 178 -12.78 7.38 3.83
N GLN A 179 -12.19 8.05 4.82
CA GLN A 179 -12.82 9.19 5.52
C GLN A 179 -12.54 10.54 4.85
N GLU A 180 -11.81 10.57 3.73
CA GLU A 180 -11.43 11.78 2.99
C GLU A 180 -10.72 12.83 3.87
N VAL A 181 -9.91 12.39 4.84
CA VAL A 181 -9.19 13.28 5.76
C VAL A 181 -7.74 13.51 5.31
N SER A 182 -7.28 14.75 5.43
CA SER A 182 -5.91 15.14 5.10
C SER A 182 -4.93 14.93 6.25
N GLU A 183 -5.39 15.09 7.49
CA GLU A 183 -4.60 14.95 8.70
C GLU A 183 -4.88 13.61 9.38
N ARG A 184 -3.81 12.95 9.84
CA ARG A 184 -3.91 11.65 10.48
C ARG A 184 -4.72 11.70 11.78
N SER A 185 -4.62 12.80 12.53
CA SER A 185 -5.35 12.99 13.78
C SER A 185 -6.86 12.92 13.60
N ASP A 186 -7.38 13.22 12.40
CA ASP A 186 -8.81 13.37 12.14
C ASP A 186 -9.51 12.04 11.83
N VAL A 187 -8.75 10.94 11.79
CA VAL A 187 -9.28 9.58 11.65
C VAL A 187 -10.16 9.24 12.85
N LYS A 188 -11.42 8.89 12.59
CA LYS A 188 -12.42 8.50 13.60
C LYS A 188 -12.61 6.99 13.69
N GLU A 189 -12.51 6.31 12.57
CA GLU A 189 -12.65 4.86 12.49
C GLU A 189 -11.34 4.23 11.97
N LEU A 190 -10.85 3.19 12.64
CA LEU A 190 -9.67 2.45 12.20
C LEU A 190 -9.93 0.95 12.17
N LEU A 191 -9.87 0.38 10.97
CA LEU A 191 -10.00 -1.04 10.68
C LEU A 191 -8.62 -1.65 10.41
N CYS A 192 -8.19 -2.58 11.25
CA CYS A 192 -6.85 -3.15 11.16
C CYS A 192 -6.83 -4.60 11.67
N MET A 193 -7.38 -5.51 10.85
CA MET A 193 -7.66 -6.91 11.19
C MET A 193 -6.63 -7.87 10.58
N ASP A 194 -6.30 -8.95 11.29
CA ASP A 194 -5.46 -10.07 10.81
C ASP A 194 -4.06 -9.66 10.29
N GLU A 195 -3.47 -8.60 10.86
CA GLU A 195 -2.16 -8.07 10.44
C GLU A 195 -1.00 -8.49 11.36
N GLY A 196 -1.27 -9.25 12.42
CA GLY A 196 -0.27 -9.73 13.37
C GLY A 196 0.29 -8.63 14.27
N ILE A 197 -0.53 -7.64 14.60
CA ILE A 197 -0.14 -6.48 15.41
C ILE A 197 -0.01 -6.88 16.88
N ASP A 198 1.13 -6.55 17.49
CA ASP A 198 1.43 -6.76 18.91
C ASP A 198 1.75 -5.46 19.68
N ASP A 199 1.86 -4.35 18.96
CA ASP A 199 2.29 -3.02 19.42
C ASP A 199 1.48 -1.94 18.69
N LEU A 200 0.84 -1.05 19.45
CA LEU A 200 -0.02 0.05 19.02
C LEU A 200 0.63 1.43 19.18
N THR A 201 1.88 1.51 19.62
CA THR A 201 2.57 2.80 19.86
C THR A 201 2.51 3.76 18.67
N SER A 202 2.58 3.22 17.44
CA SER A 202 2.56 4.02 16.22
C SER A 202 1.24 4.74 15.93
N ILE A 203 0.13 4.39 16.59
CA ILE A 203 -1.19 5.04 16.46
C ILE A 203 -1.58 5.89 17.68
N ALA A 204 -0.68 6.09 18.65
CA ALA A 204 -0.96 6.85 19.87
C ALA A 204 -1.36 8.33 19.62
N ASP A 205 -1.13 8.83 18.40
CA ASP A 205 -1.49 10.17 17.91
C ASP A 205 -2.95 10.30 17.44
N LEU A 206 -3.69 9.20 17.25
CA LEU A 206 -5.09 9.22 16.78
C LEU A 206 -6.08 9.56 17.91
N VAL A 207 -5.91 10.72 18.55
CA VAL A 207 -6.67 11.12 19.74
C VAL A 207 -8.17 11.37 19.49
N TYR A 208 -8.59 11.48 18.22
CA TYR A 208 -9.99 11.63 17.83
C TYR A 208 -10.67 10.33 17.42
N LEU A 209 -10.00 9.19 17.57
CA LEU A 209 -10.56 7.89 17.23
C LEU A 209 -11.79 7.56 18.10
N GLU A 210 -12.90 7.24 17.44
CA GLU A 210 -14.17 6.83 18.03
C GLU A 210 -14.37 5.31 17.92
N GLU A 211 -13.85 4.67 16.87
CA GLU A 211 -14.04 3.25 16.60
C GLU A 211 -12.71 2.56 16.22
N LEU A 212 -12.35 1.50 16.95
CA LEU A 212 -11.10 0.77 16.75
C LEU A 212 -11.34 -0.74 16.65
N TYR A 213 -10.95 -1.31 15.52
CA TYR A 213 -11.14 -2.71 15.17
C TYR A 213 -9.79 -3.39 14.91
N LEU A 214 -9.38 -4.24 15.86
CA LEU A 214 -8.09 -4.92 15.92
C LEU A 214 -8.25 -6.45 15.99
N GLN A 215 -9.26 -7.00 15.33
CA GLN A 215 -9.57 -8.43 15.40
C GLN A 215 -8.48 -9.29 14.77
N GLY A 216 -8.23 -10.46 15.35
CA GLY A 216 -7.30 -11.45 14.79
C GLY A 216 -5.82 -11.06 14.82
N ASN A 217 -5.44 -10.12 15.69
CA ASN A 217 -4.05 -9.70 15.89
C ASN A 217 -3.37 -10.51 17.02
N ALA A 218 -2.19 -10.04 17.46
CA ALA A 218 -1.33 -10.69 18.46
C ALA A 218 -1.11 -9.80 19.70
N LEU A 219 -2.11 -9.00 20.08
CA LEU A 219 -2.00 -8.10 21.22
C LEU A 219 -1.80 -8.90 22.51
N THR A 220 -0.90 -8.40 23.37
CA THR A 220 -0.62 -8.96 24.69
C THR A 220 -1.10 -8.04 25.82
N SER A 221 -1.34 -6.77 25.51
CA SER A 221 -1.74 -5.72 26.44
C SER A 221 -2.62 -4.69 25.74
N LEU A 222 -3.44 -3.97 26.50
CA LEU A 222 -4.20 -2.80 26.04
C LEU A 222 -3.66 -1.49 26.66
N GLU A 223 -2.52 -1.50 27.37
CA GLU A 223 -1.97 -0.32 28.07
C GLU A 223 -1.69 0.87 27.14
N GLU A 224 -1.43 0.60 25.86
CA GLU A 224 -1.21 1.63 24.84
C GLU A 224 -2.51 2.33 24.41
N LEU A 225 -3.68 1.85 24.86
CA LEU A 225 -4.96 2.48 24.58
C LEU A 225 -5.27 3.70 25.46
N VAL A 226 -4.39 4.03 26.40
CA VAL A 226 -4.59 5.07 27.43
C VAL A 226 -5.00 6.45 26.88
N ASN A 227 -4.61 6.78 25.64
CA ASN A 227 -4.86 8.09 25.03
C ASN A 227 -6.16 8.18 24.22
N PHE A 228 -6.83 7.06 23.91
CA PHE A 228 -8.04 7.05 23.07
C PHE A 228 -9.31 7.36 23.87
N THR A 229 -9.29 8.44 24.65
CA THR A 229 -10.38 8.84 25.56
C THR A 229 -11.73 9.09 24.89
N ARG A 230 -11.77 9.18 23.55
CA ARG A 230 -12.99 9.35 22.74
C ARG A 230 -13.55 8.05 22.17
N LEU A 231 -12.89 6.93 22.42
CA LEU A 231 -13.27 5.64 21.87
C LEU A 231 -14.63 5.20 22.42
N LYS A 232 -15.54 4.85 21.52
CA LYS A 232 -16.88 4.33 21.78
C LYS A 232 -16.99 2.85 21.46
N VAL A 233 -16.27 2.38 20.45
CA VAL A 233 -16.26 0.98 20.03
C VAL A 233 -14.84 0.44 20.02
N LEU A 234 -14.61 -0.64 20.75
CA LEU A 234 -13.35 -1.38 20.74
C LEU A 234 -13.61 -2.85 20.43
N SER A 235 -13.02 -3.35 19.34
CA SER A 235 -13.00 -4.77 19.03
C SER A 235 -11.59 -5.32 19.01
N VAL A 236 -11.30 -6.20 19.96
CA VAL A 236 -10.03 -6.94 20.07
C VAL A 236 -10.28 -8.46 19.99
N ALA A 237 -11.40 -8.86 19.39
CA ALA A 237 -11.78 -10.26 19.27
C ALA A 237 -10.71 -11.09 18.52
N GLY A 238 -10.41 -12.29 19.01
CA GLY A 238 -9.42 -13.17 18.38
C GLY A 238 -7.95 -12.86 18.72
N ASN A 239 -7.68 -11.92 19.63
CA ASN A 239 -6.33 -11.71 20.18
C ASN A 239 -6.03 -12.78 21.24
N LYS A 240 -5.57 -13.94 20.78
CA LYS A 240 -5.43 -15.16 21.61
C LYS A 240 -4.39 -15.05 22.75
N THR A 241 -3.52 -14.06 22.69
CA THR A 241 -2.48 -13.80 23.70
C THR A 241 -2.90 -12.76 24.74
N LEU A 242 -4.06 -12.10 24.55
CA LEU A 242 -4.56 -11.08 25.45
C LEU A 242 -5.28 -11.73 26.64
N THR A 243 -4.76 -11.50 27.85
CA THR A 243 -5.21 -12.17 29.08
C THR A 243 -5.93 -11.26 30.08
N SER A 244 -5.85 -9.95 29.89
CA SER A 244 -6.48 -8.95 30.76
C SER A 244 -7.05 -7.80 29.94
N THR A 245 -8.09 -7.16 30.45
CA THR A 245 -8.63 -5.91 29.90
C THR A 245 -7.90 -4.66 30.38
N ARG A 246 -6.89 -4.80 31.25
CA ARG A 246 -6.11 -3.67 31.77
C ARG A 246 -5.56 -2.78 30.65
N GLY A 247 -5.67 -1.47 30.82
CA GLY A 247 -5.32 -0.45 29.84
C GLY A 247 -6.51 0.30 29.25
N ILE A 248 -7.74 -0.20 29.47
CA ILE A 248 -8.97 0.45 29.01
C ILE A 248 -9.61 1.38 30.05
N GLU A 249 -9.05 1.52 31.24
CA GLU A 249 -9.66 2.21 32.39
C GLU A 249 -10.07 3.66 32.07
N ASN A 250 -9.36 4.31 31.16
CA ASN A 250 -9.59 5.70 30.78
C ASN A 250 -10.58 5.86 29.60
N LEU A 251 -11.08 4.77 29.03
CA LEU A 251 -12.03 4.77 27.92
C LEU A 251 -13.46 4.99 28.44
N VAL A 252 -13.68 6.05 29.22
CA VAL A 252 -14.95 6.30 29.93
C VAL A 252 -16.17 6.48 29.00
N LEU A 253 -15.94 6.76 27.72
CA LEU A 253 -16.96 6.88 26.68
C LEU A 253 -17.21 5.56 25.92
N LEU A 254 -16.55 4.46 26.29
CA LEU A 254 -16.68 3.19 25.60
C LEU A 254 -18.08 2.62 25.80
N GLU A 255 -18.80 2.41 24.70
CA GLU A 255 -20.15 1.88 24.67
C GLU A 255 -20.17 0.39 24.32
N GLU A 256 -19.20 -0.07 23.52
CA GLU A 256 -19.09 -1.45 23.07
C GLU A 256 -17.67 -2.00 23.17
N LEU A 257 -17.53 -3.13 23.88
CA LEU A 257 -16.30 -3.92 23.96
C LEU A 257 -16.52 -5.32 23.40
N GLN A 258 -15.85 -5.65 22.30
CA GLN A 258 -15.86 -6.99 21.70
C GLN A 258 -14.49 -7.66 21.87
N ALA A 259 -14.38 -8.57 22.82
CA ALA A 259 -13.14 -9.29 23.12
C ALA A 259 -13.32 -10.83 23.07
N ASN A 260 -14.27 -11.31 22.26
CA ASN A 260 -14.55 -12.74 22.08
C ASN A 260 -13.31 -13.50 21.56
N LYS A 261 -13.19 -14.78 21.89
CA LYS A 261 -12.11 -15.67 21.41
C LYS A 261 -10.70 -15.15 21.72
N SER A 262 -10.54 -14.55 22.89
CA SER A 262 -9.24 -14.15 23.44
C SER A 262 -8.86 -15.12 24.58
N ALA A 263 -7.87 -14.79 25.40
CA ALA A 263 -7.49 -15.58 26.59
C ALA A 263 -7.77 -14.79 27.89
N ILE A 264 -8.77 -13.91 27.87
CA ILE A 264 -9.02 -12.98 28.97
C ILE A 264 -9.49 -13.77 30.19
N SER A 265 -8.84 -13.54 31.32
CA SER A 265 -9.20 -14.10 32.64
C SER A 265 -9.33 -13.01 33.71
N ASP A 266 -8.81 -11.81 33.42
CA ASP A 266 -8.88 -10.65 34.30
C ASP A 266 -9.63 -9.51 33.60
N LEU A 267 -10.74 -9.07 34.21
CA LEU A 267 -11.59 -7.99 33.71
C LEU A 267 -11.34 -6.65 34.44
N SER A 268 -10.21 -6.51 35.12
CA SER A 268 -9.83 -5.26 35.79
C SER A 268 -9.87 -4.09 34.81
N GLY A 269 -10.44 -2.97 35.27
CA GLY A 269 -10.60 -1.74 34.51
C GLY A 269 -11.97 -1.59 33.83
N VAL A 270 -12.70 -2.69 33.61
CA VAL A 270 -14.07 -2.64 33.05
C VAL A 270 -15.01 -1.89 34.00
N GLU A 271 -14.77 -1.90 35.30
CA GLU A 271 -15.59 -1.20 36.29
C GLU A 271 -15.53 0.33 36.18
N GLN A 272 -14.55 0.89 35.45
CA GLN A 272 -14.45 2.33 35.18
C GLN A 272 -15.28 2.77 33.95
N LEU A 273 -15.76 1.83 33.14
CA LEU A 273 -16.43 2.10 31.86
C LEU A 273 -17.93 2.39 32.06
N THR A 274 -18.24 3.60 32.50
CA THR A 274 -19.61 3.96 32.91
C THR A 274 -20.64 3.99 31.78
N GLU A 275 -20.20 4.17 30.53
CA GLU A 275 -21.07 4.22 29.33
C GLU A 275 -21.22 2.86 28.63
N LEU A 276 -20.61 1.78 29.16
CA LEU A 276 -20.55 0.48 28.51
C LEU A 276 -21.93 -0.20 28.49
N LYS A 277 -22.41 -0.51 27.27
CA LYS A 277 -23.74 -1.10 27.02
C LYS A 277 -23.62 -2.53 26.50
N THR A 278 -22.63 -2.78 25.66
CA THR A 278 -22.46 -4.06 24.96
C THR A 278 -21.10 -4.65 25.29
N VAL A 279 -21.09 -5.90 25.75
CA VAL A 279 -19.86 -6.63 26.08
C VAL A 279 -19.90 -8.03 25.48
N GLY A 280 -18.94 -8.31 24.59
CA GLY A 280 -18.72 -9.61 23.99
C GLY A 280 -17.48 -10.29 24.57
N LEU A 281 -17.67 -11.26 25.46
CA LEU A 281 -16.61 -12.00 26.13
C LEU A 281 -16.68 -13.52 25.89
N MET A 282 -17.41 -13.97 24.87
CA MET A 282 -17.56 -15.39 24.59
C MET A 282 -16.21 -16.03 24.25
N MET A 283 -16.01 -17.27 24.70
CA MET A 283 -14.78 -18.04 24.45
C MET A 283 -13.52 -17.35 25.03
N ASN A 284 -13.59 -16.99 26.30
CA ASN A 284 -12.47 -16.53 27.14
C ASN A 284 -12.36 -17.42 28.40
N ASP A 285 -11.32 -17.23 29.20
CA ASP A 285 -11.00 -18.01 30.41
C ASP A 285 -11.39 -17.26 31.71
N ILE A 286 -12.59 -16.67 31.73
CA ILE A 286 -13.11 -15.79 32.80
C ILE A 286 -13.77 -16.60 33.93
#